data_AF-A0A7R9V2R0-F1
#
_entry.id   AF-A0A7R9V2R0-F1
#
_cell.length_a   1.000
_cell.length_b   1.000
_cell.length_c   1.000
_cell.angle_alpha   90.00
_cell.angle_beta   90.00
_cell.angle_gamma   90.00
#
_symmetry.space_group_name_H-M   'P 1'
#
loop_
_entity.id
_entity.type
_entity.pdbx_description
1 polymer ?
#
loop_
_entity_poly.entity_id
_entity_poly.type
_entity_poly.pdbx_seq_one_letter_code
_entity_poly.pdbx_strand_id
1 'polypeptide(L)'
;RPCTNSRRAAGDPSEEPLSHIDENGRDLDLLAAGGDHARCAGICDDEVAMCYCDGDMGRIPAPKGAPPGTPPIRKGRPMVTMQNQPGFTKDGKKIPWGEQPWERMFGPKGWCNAKDTDVSLPCIVDGVAGPRCDIEIEHFCVNQCSGHGECWLGFCKCHEGWYGM
;
A
#
# COMPACT_ATOMS: atom_id res chain seq x y z
N ARG A 1 -5.45 7.14 9.39
CA ARG A 1 -5.44 5.67 9.33
C ARG A 1 -5.62 5.28 7.87
N PRO A 2 -4.67 4.56 7.29
CA PRO A 2 -4.86 3.86 6.01
C PRO A 2 -5.97 2.81 6.13
N CYS A 3 -6.36 2.19 5.04
CA CYS A 3 -7.24 1.01 5.05
C CYS A 3 -8.64 1.29 5.60
N THR A 4 -9.20 2.47 5.34
CA THR A 4 -10.54 2.85 5.82
C THR A 4 -11.35 3.51 4.70
N ASN A 5 -12.67 3.44 4.80
CA ASN A 5 -13.61 4.15 3.92
C ASN A 5 -14.19 5.42 4.55
N SER A 6 -13.66 5.88 5.69
CA SER A 6 -14.18 7.05 6.39
C SER A 6 -13.10 7.78 7.18
N ARG A 7 -13.41 9.00 7.63
CA ARG A 7 -12.56 9.78 8.53
C ARG A 7 -13.29 9.94 9.85
N ARG A 8 -12.55 9.95 10.96
CA ARG A 8 -13.15 10.35 12.24
C ARG A 8 -13.58 11.79 12.17
N ALA A 9 -14.79 12.07 12.64
CA ALA A 9 -15.25 13.43 12.82
C ALA A 9 -14.49 14.10 13.98
N ALA A 10 -14.35 15.42 13.92
CA ALA A 10 -13.86 16.17 15.07
C ALA A 10 -14.82 15.97 16.25
N GLY A 11 -14.32 15.47 17.37
CA GLY A 11 -15.12 15.18 18.57
C GLY A 11 -15.70 13.76 18.65
N ASP A 12 -15.35 12.85 17.72
CA ASP A 12 -15.64 11.42 17.88
C ASP A 12 -14.90 10.86 19.11
N PRO A 13 -15.61 10.38 20.15
CA PRO A 13 -14.98 9.84 21.36
C PRO A 13 -14.47 8.40 21.19
N SER A 14 -14.68 7.78 20.03
CA SER A 14 -14.31 6.39 19.78
C SER A 14 -12.80 6.16 19.78
N GLU A 15 -12.36 5.26 20.65
CA GLU A 15 -10.98 4.78 20.69
C GLU A 15 -10.72 3.71 19.61
N GLU A 16 -11.76 3.00 19.18
CA GLU A 16 -11.69 1.87 18.25
C GLU A 16 -11.22 2.28 16.86
N PRO A 17 -10.16 1.67 16.30
CA PRO A 17 -9.66 2.00 14.97
C PRO A 17 -10.73 1.96 13.89
N LEU A 18 -10.88 3.08 13.15
CA LEU A 18 -11.62 3.04 11.89
C LEU A 18 -10.83 2.20 10.90
N SER A 19 -11.43 1.10 10.48
CA SER A 19 -10.91 0.14 9.51
C SER A 19 -12.03 -0.26 8.54
N HIS A 20 -11.68 -0.56 7.31
CA HIS A 20 -12.57 -1.12 6.29
C HIS A 20 -11.91 -2.31 5.58
N ILE A 21 -11.11 -3.07 6.32
CA ILE A 21 -10.43 -4.27 5.85
C ILE A 21 -10.72 -5.47 6.74
N ASP A 22 -10.59 -6.67 6.18
CA ASP A 22 -10.59 -7.92 6.92
C ASP A 22 -9.24 -8.17 7.64
N GLU A 23 -9.13 -9.30 8.35
CA GLU A 23 -7.91 -9.70 9.06
C GLU A 23 -6.69 -9.96 8.16
N ASN A 24 -6.90 -10.05 6.85
CA ASN A 24 -5.87 -10.25 5.84
C ASN A 24 -5.57 -8.97 5.06
N GLY A 25 -6.16 -7.82 5.45
CA GLY A 25 -5.96 -6.54 4.79
C GLY A 25 -6.79 -6.32 3.54
N ARG A 26 -7.76 -7.18 3.22
CA ARG A 26 -8.64 -7.02 2.05
C ARG A 26 -9.78 -6.08 2.36
N ASP A 27 -10.08 -5.18 1.44
CA ASP A 27 -11.22 -4.30 1.56
C ASP A 27 -12.55 -5.08 1.66
N LEU A 28 -13.37 -4.71 2.65
CA LEU A 28 -14.60 -5.45 2.97
C LEU A 28 -15.67 -5.36 1.87
N ASP A 29 -15.74 -4.22 1.16
CA ASP A 29 -16.67 -4.01 0.05
C ASP A 29 -16.20 -2.84 -0.81
N LEU A 30 -15.54 -3.13 -1.94
CA LEU A 30 -15.03 -2.14 -2.89
C LEU A 30 -16.09 -1.15 -3.42
N LEU A 31 -17.38 -1.49 -3.31
CA LEU A 31 -18.50 -0.68 -3.76
C LEU A 31 -19.12 0.15 -2.64
N ALA A 32 -18.72 -0.06 -1.38
CA ALA A 32 -19.21 0.69 -0.24
C ALA A 32 -18.94 2.18 -0.43
N ALA A 33 -19.98 2.98 -0.20
CA ALA A 33 -19.88 4.44 -0.18
C ALA A 33 -18.94 4.93 0.93
N GLY A 34 -18.37 6.11 0.76
CA GLY A 34 -17.50 6.75 1.74
C GLY A 34 -16.30 7.44 1.11
N GLY A 35 -15.30 7.72 1.95
CA GLY A 35 -13.98 8.18 1.51
C GLY A 35 -13.24 7.09 0.75
N ASP A 36 -12.47 7.52 -0.25
CA ASP A 36 -11.77 6.67 -1.21
C ASP A 36 -10.24 6.69 -1.05
N HIS A 37 -9.68 7.77 -0.50
CA HIS A 37 -8.24 7.98 -0.40
C HIS A 37 -7.43 6.93 0.37
N ALA A 38 -8.10 6.09 1.17
CA ALA A 38 -7.48 5.04 1.97
C ALA A 38 -8.02 3.64 1.63
N ARG A 39 -8.69 3.49 0.48
CA ARG A 39 -9.23 2.22 -0.01
C ARG A 39 -8.15 1.44 -0.77
N CYS A 40 -8.27 0.12 -0.80
CA CYS A 40 -7.28 -0.76 -1.41
C CYS A 40 -7.94 -1.96 -2.07
N ALA A 41 -7.79 -2.13 -3.39
CA ALA A 41 -8.34 -3.31 -4.06
C ALA A 41 -7.46 -4.56 -3.93
N GLY A 42 -6.21 -4.36 -3.50
CA GLY A 42 -5.28 -5.46 -3.19
C GLY A 42 -5.27 -5.76 -1.69
N ILE A 43 -4.08 -5.89 -1.12
CA ILE A 43 -3.86 -6.07 0.33
C ILE A 43 -3.37 -4.76 0.92
N CYS A 44 -4.13 -4.25 1.90
CA CYS A 44 -3.71 -3.12 2.70
C CYS A 44 -2.82 -3.60 3.85
N ASP A 45 -1.58 -3.10 3.88
CA ASP A 45 -0.71 -3.22 5.04
C ASP A 45 -1.05 -2.07 5.99
N ASP A 46 -1.73 -2.40 7.08
CA ASP A 46 -2.23 -1.46 8.07
C ASP A 46 -1.15 -0.97 9.05
N GLU A 47 0.01 -1.63 9.10
CA GLU A 47 1.19 -1.17 9.84
C GLU A 47 1.86 0.02 9.14
N VAL A 48 2.03 -0.06 7.82
CA VAL A 48 2.75 0.98 7.03
C VAL A 48 1.83 1.83 6.17
N ALA A 49 0.53 1.64 6.29
CA ALA A 49 -0.47 2.48 5.67
C ALA A 49 -0.52 2.50 4.15
N MET A 50 -0.29 1.34 3.53
CA MET A 50 -0.06 1.25 2.11
C MET A 50 -0.78 0.06 1.47
N CYS A 51 -1.33 0.31 0.28
CA CYS A 51 -1.94 -0.74 -0.54
C CYS A 51 -0.90 -1.41 -1.44
N TYR A 52 -0.96 -2.73 -1.52
CA TYR A 52 -0.11 -3.54 -2.38
C TYR A 52 -0.95 -4.52 -3.19
N CYS A 53 -0.36 -5.02 -4.28
CA CYS A 53 -0.96 -6.09 -5.05
C CYS A 53 -1.39 -7.29 -4.18
N ASP A 54 -2.53 -7.85 -4.54
CA ASP A 54 -3.01 -9.13 -4.04
C ASP A 54 -2.80 -10.20 -5.12
N GLY A 55 -1.61 -10.82 -5.13
CA GLY A 55 -1.16 -11.75 -6.16
C GLY A 55 0.31 -12.10 -6.04
N ASP A 56 0.86 -12.74 -7.07
CA ASP A 56 2.26 -13.20 -7.11
C ASP A 56 3.28 -12.06 -6.99
N MET A 57 2.89 -10.82 -7.29
CA MET A 57 3.70 -9.62 -7.13
C MET A 57 3.33 -8.80 -5.89
N GLY A 58 2.48 -9.34 -5.02
CA GLY A 58 1.98 -8.70 -3.80
C GLY A 58 3.00 -8.58 -2.68
N ARG A 59 2.66 -7.85 -1.62
CA ARG A 59 3.50 -7.76 -0.43
C ARG A 59 3.43 -9.04 0.38
N ILE A 60 4.54 -9.41 1.02
CA ILE A 60 4.56 -10.41 2.08
C ILE A 60 5.08 -9.69 3.33
N PRO A 61 4.19 -9.37 4.30
CA PRO A 61 4.57 -8.67 5.52
C PRO A 61 5.64 -9.42 6.33
N ALA A 62 6.20 -8.75 7.33
CA ALA A 62 6.99 -9.43 8.33
C ALA A 62 6.11 -10.46 9.08
N PRO A 63 6.69 -11.55 9.60
CA PRO A 63 5.94 -12.51 10.41
C PRO A 63 5.24 -11.82 11.60
N LYS A 64 4.03 -12.28 11.95
CA LYS A 64 3.31 -11.77 13.13
C LYS A 64 4.19 -11.91 14.38
N GLY A 65 4.29 -10.82 15.14
CA GLY A 65 5.14 -10.74 16.34
C GLY A 65 6.61 -10.41 16.07
N ALA A 66 6.99 -10.13 14.82
CA ALA A 66 8.30 -9.57 14.53
C ALA A 66 8.48 -8.21 15.23
N PRO A 67 9.71 -7.84 15.63
CA PRO A 67 9.97 -6.53 16.23
C PRO A 67 9.48 -5.37 15.35
N PRO A 68 9.04 -4.25 15.95
CA PRO A 68 8.63 -3.07 15.18
C PRO A 68 9.70 -2.63 14.18
N GLY A 69 9.27 -2.37 12.94
CA GLY A 69 10.16 -1.96 11.86
C GLY A 69 11.00 -3.09 11.26
N THR A 70 10.65 -4.35 11.51
CA THR A 70 11.17 -5.49 10.73
C THR A 70 10.74 -5.36 9.27
N PRO A 71 11.65 -5.45 8.29
CA PRO A 71 11.30 -5.37 6.89
C PRO A 71 10.34 -6.50 6.46
N PRO A 72 9.50 -6.26 5.45
CA PRO A 72 8.68 -7.32 4.85
C PRO A 72 9.57 -8.40 4.23
N ILE A 73 9.08 -9.64 4.17
CA ILE A 73 9.73 -10.72 3.41
C ILE A 73 9.78 -10.37 1.92
N ARG A 74 8.75 -9.66 1.43
CA ARG A 74 8.70 -9.13 0.07
C ARG A 74 8.00 -7.78 0.08
N LYS A 75 8.65 -6.72 -0.43
CA LYS A 75 8.05 -5.37 -0.48
C LYS A 75 6.72 -5.36 -1.24
N GLY A 76 6.67 -6.04 -2.39
CA GLY A 76 5.51 -6.11 -3.27
C GLY A 76 5.34 -4.86 -4.15
N ARG A 77 4.54 -4.97 -5.21
CA ARG A 77 4.18 -3.83 -6.07
C ARG A 77 3.14 -2.95 -5.38
N PRO A 78 3.41 -1.66 -5.16
CA PRO A 78 2.46 -0.76 -4.50
C PRO A 78 1.29 -0.37 -5.42
N MET A 79 0.14 -0.12 -4.82
CA MET A 79 -1.11 0.34 -5.45
C MET A 79 -1.59 1.64 -4.78
N VAL A 80 -0.72 2.64 -4.69
CA VAL A 80 -0.92 3.81 -3.82
C VAL A 80 -1.79 4.92 -4.41
N THR A 81 -2.08 4.88 -5.71
CA THR A 81 -2.92 5.88 -6.36
C THR A 81 -4.07 5.22 -7.11
N MET A 82 -5.08 6.03 -7.46
CA MET A 82 -6.22 5.59 -8.27
C MET A 82 -5.79 5.01 -9.63
N GLN A 83 -4.65 5.47 -10.17
CA GLN A 83 -4.06 4.94 -11.41
C GLN A 83 -3.46 3.54 -11.25
N ASN A 84 -3.14 3.11 -10.04
CA ASN A 84 -2.66 1.75 -9.76
C ASN A 84 -3.78 0.88 -9.13
N GLN A 85 -5.05 1.28 -9.24
CA GLN A 85 -6.20 0.59 -8.66
C GLN A 85 -7.21 0.22 -9.74
N PRO A 86 -7.92 -0.92 -9.63
CA PRO A 86 -8.96 -1.28 -10.58
C PRO A 86 -10.18 -0.37 -10.46
N GLY A 87 -10.66 0.14 -11.59
CA GLY A 87 -11.88 0.90 -11.70
C GLY A 87 -13.14 0.06 -11.87
N PHE A 88 -13.02 -1.27 -11.91
CA PHE A 88 -14.14 -2.21 -11.99
C PHE A 88 -13.83 -3.44 -11.16
N THR A 89 -14.84 -4.04 -10.53
CA THR A 89 -14.72 -5.36 -9.92
C THR A 89 -14.52 -6.43 -10.99
N LYS A 90 -14.14 -7.65 -10.58
CA LYS A 90 -14.04 -8.80 -11.49
C LYS A 90 -15.31 -9.03 -12.32
N ASP A 91 -16.48 -8.77 -11.72
CA ASP A 91 -17.79 -8.93 -12.35
C ASP A 91 -18.23 -7.70 -13.17
N GLY A 92 -17.35 -6.71 -13.35
CA GLY A 92 -17.60 -5.54 -14.19
C GLY A 92 -18.37 -4.39 -13.53
N LYS A 93 -18.57 -4.41 -12.21
CA LYS A 93 -19.21 -3.28 -11.50
C LYS A 93 -18.20 -2.15 -11.31
N LYS A 94 -18.59 -0.90 -11.61
CA LYS A 94 -17.70 0.27 -11.47
C LYS A 94 -17.30 0.47 -10.00
N ILE A 95 -15.99 0.51 -9.75
CA ILE A 95 -15.41 0.94 -8.48
C ILE A 95 -15.25 2.47 -8.53
N PRO A 96 -15.73 3.23 -7.54
CA PRO A 96 -15.82 4.69 -7.65
C PRO A 96 -14.48 5.44 -7.65
N TRP A 97 -13.39 4.76 -7.27
CA TRP A 97 -12.09 5.39 -6.98
C TRP A 97 -10.89 4.78 -7.70
N GLY A 98 -11.10 3.77 -8.54
CA GLY A 98 -10.03 3.19 -9.36
C GLY A 98 -10.19 3.53 -10.84
N GLU A 99 -9.09 3.40 -11.58
CA GLU A 99 -9.01 3.76 -13.00
C GLU A 99 -8.69 2.59 -13.93
N GLN A 100 -7.99 1.56 -13.45
CA GLN A 100 -7.50 0.48 -14.30
C GLN A 100 -8.57 -0.58 -14.60
N PRO A 101 -8.58 -1.20 -15.79
CA PRO A 101 -9.38 -2.41 -16.00
C PRO A 101 -8.96 -3.51 -15.02
N TRP A 102 -9.92 -4.30 -14.51
CA TRP A 102 -9.64 -5.41 -13.59
C TRP A 102 -8.56 -6.35 -14.14
N GLU A 103 -8.70 -6.76 -15.41
CA GLU A 103 -7.78 -7.67 -16.09
C GLU A 103 -6.36 -7.13 -16.20
N ARG A 104 -6.20 -5.80 -16.33
CA ARG A 104 -4.89 -5.15 -16.38
C ARG A 104 -4.15 -5.23 -15.04
N MET A 105 -4.88 -5.34 -13.93
CA MET A 105 -4.31 -5.47 -12.58
C MET A 105 -4.20 -6.93 -12.16
N PHE A 106 -5.30 -7.68 -12.20
CA PHE A 106 -5.45 -9.01 -11.61
C PHE A 106 -5.70 -10.12 -12.64
N GLY A 107 -5.55 -9.85 -13.93
CA GLY A 107 -5.52 -10.89 -14.97
C GLY A 107 -4.24 -11.74 -14.92
N PRO A 108 -4.13 -12.83 -15.70
CA PRO A 108 -2.94 -13.69 -15.72
C PRO A 108 -1.65 -12.98 -16.17
N LYS A 109 -1.78 -11.95 -17.02
CA LYS A 109 -0.68 -11.04 -17.41
C LYS A 109 -0.76 -9.67 -16.72
N GLY A 110 -1.64 -9.55 -15.73
CA GLY A 110 -1.89 -8.31 -15.01
C GLY A 110 -0.72 -7.90 -14.13
N TRP A 111 -0.71 -6.62 -13.77
CA TRP A 111 0.32 -6.01 -12.93
C TRP A 111 0.57 -6.74 -11.60
N CYS A 112 -0.44 -7.32 -10.99
CA CYS A 112 -0.31 -7.99 -9.69
C CYS A 112 0.07 -9.47 -9.77
N ASN A 113 -0.05 -10.10 -10.94
CA ASN A 113 0.15 -11.55 -11.09
C ASN A 113 1.34 -11.93 -11.97
N ALA A 114 1.78 -11.05 -12.89
CA ALA A 114 2.85 -11.38 -13.81
C ALA A 114 4.12 -10.58 -13.51
N LYS A 115 5.22 -11.30 -13.30
CA LYS A 115 6.57 -10.73 -13.23
C LYS A 115 6.90 -9.95 -14.51
N ASP A 116 6.73 -10.61 -15.66
CA ASP A 116 7.00 -10.06 -16.99
C ASP A 116 5.72 -9.54 -17.68
N THR A 117 5.07 -8.58 -17.03
CA THR A 117 3.94 -7.85 -17.64
C THR A 117 4.42 -6.68 -18.50
N ASP A 118 3.68 -6.38 -19.56
CA ASP A 118 3.85 -5.16 -20.37
C ASP A 118 3.07 -3.97 -19.80
N VAL A 119 2.30 -4.19 -18.73
CA VAL A 119 1.63 -3.11 -18.01
C VAL A 119 2.72 -2.25 -17.37
N SER A 120 2.69 -0.95 -17.69
CA SER A 120 3.53 0.09 -17.10
C SER A 120 2.62 1.11 -16.43
N LEU A 121 2.88 1.41 -15.16
CA LEU A 121 2.12 2.36 -14.36
C LEU A 121 3.07 3.24 -13.54
N PRO A 122 2.67 4.46 -13.14
CA PRO A 122 3.54 5.37 -12.39
C PRO A 122 3.99 4.77 -11.05
N CYS A 123 5.29 4.88 -10.76
CA CYS A 123 5.87 4.58 -9.46
C CYS A 123 6.03 5.89 -8.68
N ILE A 124 5.11 6.16 -7.76
CA ILE A 124 5.09 7.41 -6.99
C ILE A 124 5.59 7.18 -5.54
N VAL A 125 5.86 5.93 -5.18
CA VAL A 125 6.39 5.56 -3.86
C VAL A 125 7.91 5.61 -3.90
N ASP A 126 8.51 6.30 -2.93
CA ASP A 126 9.95 6.30 -2.72
C ASP A 126 10.47 4.88 -2.42
N GLY A 127 11.72 4.60 -2.80
CA GLY A 127 12.33 3.28 -2.60
C GLY A 127 11.95 2.19 -3.61
N VAL A 128 11.14 2.52 -4.63
CA VAL A 128 10.87 1.65 -5.78
C VAL A 128 10.99 2.40 -7.11
N ALA A 129 11.40 1.69 -8.15
CA ALA A 129 11.59 2.21 -9.50
C ALA A 129 11.29 1.16 -10.57
N GLY A 130 11.61 1.51 -11.81
CA GLY A 130 11.40 0.67 -12.99
C GLY A 130 9.99 0.79 -13.56
N PRO A 131 9.72 0.13 -14.70
CA PRO A 131 8.42 0.20 -15.36
C PRO A 131 7.31 -0.47 -14.54
N ARG A 132 7.69 -1.30 -13.54
CA ARG A 132 6.80 -2.18 -12.78
C ARG A 132 6.77 -1.93 -11.27
N CYS A 133 7.46 -0.88 -10.82
CA CYS A 133 7.60 -0.52 -9.41
C CYS A 133 8.06 -1.68 -8.52
N ASP A 134 8.89 -2.57 -9.08
CA ASP A 134 9.41 -3.78 -8.45
C ASP A 134 10.94 -3.81 -8.41
N ILE A 135 11.59 -2.74 -8.89
CA ILE A 135 13.03 -2.52 -8.71
C ILE A 135 13.19 -1.73 -7.42
N GLU A 136 13.79 -2.34 -6.41
CA GLU A 136 14.10 -1.64 -5.17
C GLU A 136 15.24 -0.64 -5.41
N ILE A 137 15.04 0.59 -4.94
CA ILE A 137 16.07 1.62 -4.92
C ILE A 137 16.23 2.14 -3.50
N GLU A 138 17.33 2.85 -3.26
CA GLU A 138 17.55 3.51 -1.98
C GLU A 138 16.49 4.60 -1.76
N HIS A 139 15.93 4.61 -0.55
CA HIS A 139 15.00 5.66 -0.14
C HIS A 139 15.72 6.98 0.09
N PHE A 140 15.03 8.07 -0.19
CA PHE A 140 15.57 9.40 0.01
C PHE A 140 15.07 10.01 1.33
N CYS A 141 15.98 10.33 2.25
CA CYS A 141 15.67 11.08 3.47
C CYS A 141 16.62 12.28 3.60
N VAL A 142 16.16 13.36 4.24
CA VAL A 142 17.01 14.54 4.46
C VAL A 142 18.18 14.16 5.35
N ASN A 143 19.41 14.48 4.88
CA ASN A 143 20.65 14.11 5.56
C ASN A 143 20.72 12.60 5.91
N GLN A 144 19.94 11.77 5.17
CA GLN A 144 19.52 10.38 5.42
C GLN A 144 19.65 9.94 6.88
N CYS A 145 18.94 10.66 7.74
CA CYS A 145 18.78 10.35 9.16
C CYS A 145 20.02 10.58 10.02
N SER A 146 20.95 11.43 9.55
CA SER A 146 22.14 11.91 10.28
C SER A 146 23.04 10.79 10.81
N GLY A 147 23.02 9.61 10.15
CA GLY A 147 23.75 8.42 10.60
C GLY A 147 23.15 7.72 11.84
N HIS A 148 21.97 8.15 12.27
CA HIS A 148 21.29 7.67 13.49
C HIS A 148 19.89 7.11 13.21
N GLY A 149 19.65 6.68 11.98
CA GLY A 149 18.41 6.02 11.61
C GLY A 149 18.49 5.33 10.26
N GLU A 150 17.47 4.54 9.99
CA GLU A 150 17.22 3.92 8.70
C GLU A 150 16.23 4.81 7.92
N CYS A 151 16.54 5.10 6.65
CA CYS A 151 15.61 5.81 5.78
C CYS A 151 14.56 4.85 5.23
N TRP A 152 13.29 5.20 5.41
CA TRP A 152 12.15 4.42 4.96
C TRP A 152 11.03 5.32 4.45
N LEU A 153 10.73 5.23 3.15
CA LEU A 153 9.67 5.98 2.47
C LEU A 153 9.74 7.50 2.71
N GLY A 154 10.93 8.08 2.75
CA GLY A 154 11.11 9.50 3.08
C GLY A 154 11.15 9.85 4.56
N PHE A 155 10.95 8.88 5.46
CA PHE A 155 10.96 9.06 6.91
C PHE A 155 12.15 8.37 7.58
N CYS A 156 12.64 8.98 8.65
CA CYS A 156 13.73 8.43 9.44
C CYS A 156 13.23 7.57 10.58
N LYS A 157 13.45 6.27 10.47
CA LYS A 157 13.31 5.33 11.59
C LYS A 157 14.57 5.46 12.45
N CYS A 158 14.49 6.27 13.50
CA CYS A 158 15.62 6.53 14.39
C CYS A 158 16.07 5.26 15.11
N HIS A 159 17.38 5.12 15.30
CA HIS A 159 17.95 4.10 16.18
C HIS A 159 17.57 4.38 17.64
N GLU A 160 17.69 3.36 18.50
CA GLU A 160 17.39 3.51 19.92
C GLU A 160 18.17 4.68 20.55
N GLY A 161 17.46 5.49 21.36
CA GLY A 161 18.02 6.69 22.00
C GLY A 161 18.06 7.94 21.10
N TRP A 162 17.68 7.83 19.82
CA TRP A 162 17.60 8.95 18.89
C TRP A 162 16.16 9.32 18.57
N TYR A 163 15.94 10.62 18.34
CA TYR A 163 14.66 11.18 17.92
C TYR A 163 14.91 12.34 16.95
N GLY A 164 13.91 12.67 16.15
CA GLY A 164 13.94 13.76 15.18
C GLY A 164 12.61 14.51 15.18
N MET A 165 12.59 15.69 14.55
CA MET A 165 11.37 16.44 14.25
C MET A 165 10.89 16.10 12.84
#